data_AF-A0A1H4JLF4-F1
#
_entry.id   AF-A0A1H4JLF4-F1
#
_cell.length_a   1.000
_cell.length_b   1.000
_cell.length_c   1.000
_cell.angle_alpha   90.00
_cell.angle_beta   90.00
_cell.angle_gamma   90.00
#
_symmetry.space_group_name_H-M   'P 1'
#
loop_
_entity.id
_entity.type
_entity.pdbx_description
1 polymer ?
#
loop_
_entity_poly.entity_id
_entity_poly.type
_entity_poly.pdbx_seq_one_letter_code
_entity_poly.pdbx_strand_id
1 'polypeptide(L)'
;MRRERLELRVGWISLAAVSLGIAGFGLVVAIAPPAGDALLYRADGLASVGLGLFGALLAVVPFRRRERWAWFALWFYPAFWLAHLLGGLPPGKDHVHQVVFIVLPLVGLVVPSRQFFRGETPG
;
A
#
# COMPACT_ATOMS: atom_id res chain seq x y z
N MET A 1 25.68 4.66 -1.36
CA MET A 1 25.48 4.87 0.08
C MET A 1 24.41 5.92 0.44
N ARG A 2 24.65 7.25 0.36
CA ARG A 2 23.66 8.27 0.82
C ARG A 2 22.38 8.31 -0.02
N ARG A 3 22.51 8.24 -1.35
CA ARG A 3 21.39 8.20 -2.30
C ARG A 3 20.54 6.93 -2.13
N GLU A 4 21.15 5.77 -2.01
CA GLU A 4 20.43 4.50 -1.78
C GLU A 4 19.66 4.53 -0.45
N ARG A 5 20.25 5.08 0.61
CA ARG A 5 19.56 5.27 1.89
C ARG A 5 18.35 6.19 1.75
N LEU A 6 18.45 7.24 0.93
CA LEU A 6 17.34 8.15 0.65
C LEU A 6 16.25 7.45 -0.17
N GLU A 7 16.61 6.76 -1.25
CA GLU A 7 15.68 6.01 -2.10
C GLU A 7 14.90 4.94 -1.30
N LEU A 8 15.58 4.21 -0.40
CA LEU A 8 14.91 3.25 0.48
C LEU A 8 13.97 3.96 1.46
N ARG A 9 14.39 5.12 2.01
CA ARG A 9 13.56 5.94 2.90
C ARG A 9 12.29 6.42 2.20
N VAL A 10 12.42 6.99 1.00
CA VAL A 10 11.27 7.36 0.16
C VAL A 10 10.37 6.14 -0.03
N GLY A 11 10.97 5.00 -0.39
CA GLY A 11 10.28 3.74 -0.59
C GLY A 11 9.35 3.35 0.57
N TRP A 12 9.94 3.09 1.73
CA TRP A 12 9.17 2.59 2.86
C TRP A 12 8.24 3.64 3.47
N ILE A 13 8.59 4.93 3.42
CA ILE A 13 7.71 6.01 3.91
C ILE A 13 6.47 6.11 3.03
N SER A 14 6.61 6.09 1.70
CA SER A 14 5.47 6.10 0.78
C SER A 14 4.55 4.91 1.03
N LEU A 15 5.11 3.71 1.17
CA LEU A 15 4.35 2.48 1.43
C LEU A 15 3.68 2.50 2.81
N ALA A 16 4.36 2.99 3.84
CA ALA A 16 3.79 3.15 5.17
C ALA A 16 2.67 4.21 5.17
N ALA A 17 2.83 5.32 4.46
CA ALA A 17 1.80 6.35 4.35
C ALA A 17 0.52 5.82 3.67
N VAL A 18 0.66 5.07 2.57
CA VAL A 18 -0.45 4.38 1.90
C VAL A 18 -1.16 3.43 2.86
N SER A 19 -0.37 2.61 3.56
CA SER A 19 -0.86 1.63 4.52
C SER A 19 -1.66 2.28 5.67
N LEU A 20 -1.15 3.38 6.21
CA LEU A 20 -1.82 4.16 7.25
C LEU A 20 -3.09 4.84 6.72
N GLY A 21 -3.08 5.32 5.46
CA GLY A 21 -4.26 5.87 4.81
C GLY A 21 -5.38 4.84 4.67
N ILE A 22 -5.04 3.62 4.22
CA ILE A 22 -5.99 2.50 4.11
C ILE A 22 -6.54 2.11 5.50
N ALA A 23 -5.66 2.00 6.50
CA ALA A 23 -6.10 1.66 7.85
C ALA A 23 -6.97 2.75 8.48
N GLY A 24 -6.61 4.02 8.32
CA GLY A 24 -7.38 5.16 8.82
C GLY A 24 -8.76 5.24 8.17
N PHE A 25 -8.84 5.06 6.85
CA PHE A 25 -10.11 4.98 6.14
C PHE A 25 -10.97 3.82 6.64
N GLY A 26 -10.38 2.62 6.74
CA GLY A 26 -11.08 1.44 7.27
C GLY A 26 -11.64 1.65 8.67
N LEU A 27 -10.87 2.31 9.55
CA LEU A 27 -11.29 2.63 10.90
C LEU A 27 -12.49 3.58 10.92
N VAL A 28 -12.47 4.62 10.07
CA VAL A 28 -13.59 5.56 9.93
C VAL A 28 -14.85 4.82 9.47
N VAL A 29 -14.75 3.97 8.45
CA VAL A 29 -15.89 3.18 7.92
C VAL A 29 -16.40 2.18 8.97
N ALA A 30 -15.52 1.59 9.78
CA ALA A 30 -15.92 0.66 10.83
C ALA A 30 -16.65 1.35 12.00
N ILE A 31 -16.25 2.55 12.39
CA ILE A 31 -16.86 3.28 13.50
C ILE A 31 -18.13 4.02 13.06
N ALA A 32 -18.08 4.66 11.89
CA ALA A 32 -19.14 5.47 11.33
C ALA A 32 -19.50 4.97 9.91
N PRO A 33 -20.16 3.80 9.79
CA PRO A 33 -20.51 3.25 8.50
C PRO A 33 -21.53 4.16 7.78
N PRO A 34 -21.43 4.29 6.45
CA PRO A 34 -22.45 4.95 5.64
C PRO A 34 -23.83 4.30 5.82
N ALA A 35 -24.88 5.03 5.45
CA ALA A 35 -26.24 4.49 5.42
C ALA A 35 -26.32 3.27 4.49
N GLY A 36 -27.01 2.21 4.93
CA GLY A 36 -27.10 0.94 4.22
C GLY A 36 -26.81 -0.24 5.15
N ASP A 37 -26.19 -1.29 4.61
CA ASP A 37 -25.79 -2.47 5.40
C ASP A 37 -24.59 -2.15 6.29
N ALA A 38 -24.89 -1.73 7.52
CA ALA A 38 -23.87 -1.35 8.49
C ALA A 38 -22.94 -2.51 8.89
N LEU A 39 -23.39 -3.77 8.83
CA LEU A 39 -22.55 -4.91 9.17
C LEU A 39 -21.52 -5.16 8.07
N LEU A 40 -21.95 -5.09 6.81
CA LEU A 40 -21.05 -5.22 5.66
C LEU A 40 -19.97 -4.13 5.67
N TYR A 41 -20.36 -2.85 5.82
CA TYR A 41 -19.40 -1.75 5.87
C TYR A 41 -18.42 -1.89 7.04
N ARG A 42 -18.88 -2.37 8.21
CA ARG A 42 -17.99 -2.62 9.35
C ARG A 42 -16.99 -3.73 9.07
N ALA A 43 -17.42 -4.81 8.43
CA ALA A 43 -16.55 -5.91 8.04
C ALA A 43 -15.49 -5.44 7.03
N ASP A 44 -15.90 -4.68 6.00
CA ASP A 44 -15.00 -4.11 5.00
C ASP A 44 -14.02 -3.09 5.61
N GLY A 45 -14.52 -2.26 6.53
CA GLY A 45 -13.71 -1.32 7.31
C GLY A 45 -12.65 -2.03 8.14
N LEU A 46 -13.04 -3.08 8.88
CA LEU A 46 -12.12 -3.89 9.68
C LEU A 46 -11.09 -4.63 8.80
N ALA A 47 -11.52 -5.17 7.66
CA ALA A 47 -10.63 -5.79 6.68
C ALA A 47 -9.61 -4.77 6.14
N SER A 48 -10.05 -3.54 5.85
CA SER A 48 -9.18 -2.44 5.42
C SER A 48 -8.18 -2.04 6.51
N VAL A 49 -8.60 -2.00 7.78
CA VAL A 49 -7.67 -1.80 8.92
C VAL A 49 -6.61 -2.88 8.95
N GLY A 50 -7.02 -4.15 8.89
CA GLY A 50 -6.09 -5.28 8.88
C GLY A 50 -5.10 -5.23 7.71
N LEU A 51 -5.60 -4.95 6.51
CA LEU A 51 -4.79 -4.81 5.30
C LEU A 51 -3.76 -3.68 5.43
N GLY A 52 -4.19 -2.50 5.89
CA GLY A 52 -3.31 -1.36 6.09
C GLY A 52 -2.24 -1.65 7.15
N LEU A 53 -2.60 -2.22 8.30
CA LEU A 53 -1.63 -2.58 9.34
C LEU A 53 -0.63 -3.65 8.84
N PHE A 54 -1.10 -4.65 8.10
CA PHE A 54 -0.25 -5.69 7.55
C PHE A 54 0.72 -5.13 6.51
N GLY A 55 0.27 -4.29 5.59
CA GLY A 55 1.17 -3.66 4.63
C GLY A 55 2.14 -2.67 5.28
N ALA A 56 1.75 -1.98 6.36
CA ALA A 56 2.68 -1.16 7.14
C ALA A 56 3.78 -2.01 7.79
N LEU A 57 3.42 -3.17 8.34
CA LEU A 57 4.37 -4.14 8.89
C LEU A 57 5.36 -4.61 7.82
N LEU A 58 4.86 -4.97 6.63
CA LEU A 58 5.70 -5.35 5.48
C LEU A 58 6.64 -4.21 5.05
N ALA A 59 6.14 -2.98 5.00
CA ALA A 59 6.93 -1.81 4.62
C ALA A 59 8.05 -1.50 5.64
N VAL A 60 7.78 -1.65 6.94
CA VAL A 60 8.70 -1.25 8.02
C VAL A 60 9.69 -2.37 8.38
N VAL A 61 9.32 -3.63 8.21
CA VAL A 61 10.17 -4.76 8.61
C VAL A 61 10.90 -5.38 7.40
N PRO A 62 10.29 -6.27 6.59
CA PRO A 62 11.01 -6.97 5.53
C PRO A 62 11.39 -6.07 4.35
N PHE A 63 10.57 -5.06 4.00
CA PHE A 63 10.92 -4.14 2.91
C PHE A 63 12.14 -3.27 3.27
N ARG A 64 12.24 -2.78 4.51
CA ARG A 64 13.43 -2.06 5.00
C ARG A 64 14.67 -2.95 5.09
N ARG A 65 14.48 -4.25 5.29
CA ARG A 65 15.53 -5.28 5.20
C ARG A 65 15.89 -5.66 3.76
N ARG A 66 15.21 -5.06 2.77
CA ARG A 66 15.38 -5.32 1.33
C ARG A 66 15.04 -6.75 0.93
N GLU A 67 14.12 -7.38 1.65
CA GLU A 67 13.65 -8.71 1.33
C GLU A 67 12.79 -8.66 0.06
N ARG A 68 13.17 -9.40 -0.99
CA ARG A 68 12.55 -9.34 -2.31
C ARG A 68 11.07 -9.74 -2.29
N TRP A 69 10.71 -10.74 -1.50
CA TRP A 69 9.33 -11.19 -1.39
C TRP A 69 8.41 -10.07 -0.87
N ALA A 70 8.89 -9.20 0.03
CA ALA A 70 8.11 -8.07 0.52
C ALA A 70 7.93 -6.99 -0.55
N TRP A 71 8.93 -6.79 -1.41
CA TRP A 71 8.79 -5.93 -2.60
C TRP A 71 7.68 -6.46 -3.52
N PHE A 72 7.67 -7.77 -3.81
CA PHE A 72 6.61 -8.40 -4.60
C PHE A 72 5.24 -8.35 -3.91
N ALA A 73 5.16 -8.64 -2.61
CA ALA A 73 3.90 -8.61 -1.87
C ALA A 73 3.25 -7.22 -1.85
N LEU A 74 4.06 -6.16 -1.73
CA LEU A 74 3.56 -4.78 -1.68
C LEU A 74 3.10 -4.25 -3.05
N TRP A 75 3.37 -4.95 -4.17
CA TRP A 75 2.68 -4.69 -5.45
C TRP A 75 1.18 -4.94 -5.40
N PHE A 76 0.70 -5.64 -4.37
CA PHE A 76 -0.72 -5.77 -4.10
C PHE A 76 -1.42 -4.41 -4.08
N TYR A 77 -0.85 -3.38 -3.46
CA TYR A 77 -1.49 -2.05 -3.37
C TYR A 77 -1.79 -1.42 -4.74
N PRO A 78 -0.79 -1.13 -5.60
CA PRO A 78 -1.09 -0.51 -6.88
C PRO A 78 -1.94 -1.40 -7.77
N ALA A 79 -1.80 -2.73 -7.71
CA ALA A 79 -2.64 -3.66 -8.46
C ALA A 79 -4.11 -3.61 -8.00
N PHE A 80 -4.34 -3.64 -6.69
CA PHE A 80 -5.67 -3.58 -6.07
C PHE A 80 -6.39 -2.28 -6.45
N TRP A 81 -5.72 -1.13 -6.33
CA TRP A 81 -6.31 0.15 -6.65
C TRP A 81 -6.49 0.37 -8.15
N LEU A 82 -5.60 -0.19 -8.99
CA LEU A 82 -5.80 -0.19 -10.44
C LEU A 82 -7.03 -1.00 -10.83
N ALA A 83 -7.25 -2.16 -10.22
CA ALA A 83 -8.47 -2.95 -10.44
C ALA A 83 -9.74 -2.18 -10.05
N HIS A 84 -9.71 -1.42 -8.95
CA HIS A 84 -10.81 -0.56 -8.54
C HIS A 84 -11.10 0.56 -9.53
N LEU A 85 -10.05 1.20 -10.05
CA LEU A 85 -10.17 2.27 -11.05
C LEU A 85 -10.74 1.73 -12.37
N LEU A 86 -10.21 0.61 -12.88
CA LEU A 86 -10.63 0.01 -14.15
C LEU A 86 -12.04 -0.61 -14.05
N GLY A 87 -12.39 -1.18 -12.90
CA GLY A 87 -13.69 -1.80 -12.66
C GLY A 87 -14.78 -0.82 -12.22
N GLY A 88 -14.47 0.47 -12.02
CA GLY A 88 -15.41 1.45 -11.48
C GLY A 88 -15.93 1.07 -10.08
N LEU A 89 -15.13 0.34 -9.30
CA LEU A 89 -15.55 -0.22 -8.02
C LEU A 89 -15.55 0.85 -6.91
N PRO A 90 -16.48 0.76 -5.94
CA PRO A 90 -16.43 1.56 -4.71
C PRO A 90 -15.03 1.50 -4.07
N PRO A 91 -14.44 2.63 -3.63
CA PRO A 91 -15.07 3.93 -3.41
C PRO A 91 -14.95 4.82 -4.67
N GLY A 92 -15.92 4.72 -5.58
CA GLY A 92 -15.82 5.18 -6.97
C GLY A 92 -16.69 6.40 -7.27
N LYS A 93 -16.58 7.47 -6.49
CA LYS A 93 -17.08 8.80 -6.89
C LYS A 93 -15.98 9.86 -6.94
N ASP A 94 -14.91 9.70 -6.16
CA ASP A 94 -13.72 10.56 -6.20
C ASP A 94 -12.49 9.79 -6.71
N HIS A 95 -12.18 9.95 -8.00
CA HIS A 95 -11.05 9.29 -8.66
C HIS A 95 -9.67 9.75 -8.15
N VAL A 96 -9.60 10.92 -7.49
CA VAL A 96 -8.34 11.48 -6.99
C VAL A 96 -7.70 10.55 -5.96
N HIS A 97 -8.49 9.96 -5.07
CA HIS A 97 -7.96 9.10 -4.01
C HIS A 97 -7.41 7.80 -4.58
N GLN A 98 -8.11 7.21 -5.56
CA GLN A 98 -7.64 6.01 -6.27
C GLN A 98 -6.30 6.26 -6.96
N VAL A 99 -6.15 7.41 -7.66
CA VAL A 99 -4.88 7.76 -8.32
C VAL A 99 -3.74 7.93 -7.30
N VAL A 100 -3.98 8.58 -6.16
CA VAL A 100 -2.97 8.71 -5.09
C VAL A 100 -2.54 7.35 -4.56
N PHE A 101 -3.50 6.45 -4.32
CA PHE A 101 -3.23 5.09 -3.86
C PHE A 101 -2.60 4.16 -4.92
N ILE A 102 -2.55 4.57 -6.19
CA ILE A 102 -1.78 3.88 -7.23
C ILE A 102 -0.37 4.48 -7.32
N VAL A 103 -0.26 5.80 -7.46
CA VAL A 103 1.01 6.48 -7.73
C VAL A 103 1.95 6.41 -6.53
N LEU A 104 1.46 6.63 -5.31
CA LEU A 104 2.30 6.67 -4.12
C LEU A 104 2.99 5.32 -3.81
N PRO A 105 2.31 4.16 -3.85
CA PRO A 105 3.01 2.88 -3.69
C PRO A 105 3.85 2.51 -4.91
N LEU A 106 3.49 2.92 -6.14
CA LEU A 106 4.38 2.75 -7.30
C LEU A 106 5.71 3.49 -7.09
N VAL A 107 5.68 4.74 -6.64
CA VAL A 107 6.89 5.48 -6.24
C VAL A 107 7.63 4.71 -5.15
N GLY A 108 6.90 4.21 -4.15
CA GLY A 108 7.42 3.42 -3.05
C GLY A 108 8.20 2.17 -3.48
N LEU A 109 7.75 1.50 -4.55
CA LEU A 109 8.32 0.26 -5.06
C LEU A 109 9.40 0.49 -6.11
N VAL A 110 9.18 1.41 -7.04
CA VAL A 110 10.05 1.62 -8.22
C VAL A 110 11.32 2.36 -7.84
N VAL A 111 11.24 3.40 -7.00
CA VAL A 111 12.41 4.22 -6.62
C VAL A 111 13.53 3.37 -5.98
N PRO A 112 13.27 2.50 -4.99
CA PRO A 112 14.31 1.67 -4.40
C PRO A 112 14.55 0.35 -5.14
N SER A 113 13.91 0.08 -6.28
CA SER A 113 13.91 -1.24 -6.97
C SER A 113 15.30 -1.83 -7.15
N ARG A 114 16.29 -1.04 -7.59
CA ARG A 114 17.67 -1.49 -7.80
C ARG A 114 18.31 -2.07 -6.53
N GLN A 115 17.88 -1.65 -5.34
CA GLN A 115 18.42 -2.13 -4.07
C GLN A 115 17.93 -3.52 -3.70
N PHE A 116 16.82 -3.99 -4.27
CA PHE A 116 16.29 -5.33 -4.04
C PHE A 116 16.96 -6.36 -4.96
N PHE A 117 17.49 -5.94 -6.11
CA PHE A 117 18.04 -6.83 -7.15
C PHE A 117 19.56 -6.72 -7.35
N ARG A 118 20.25 -5.80 -6.66
CA ARG A 118 21.72 -5.77 -6.64
C ARG A 118 22.26 -6.91 -5.78
N GLY A 119 22.73 -7.99 -6.42
CA GLY A 119 23.31 -9.15 -5.75
C GLY A 119 23.35 -10.45 -6.57
N GLU A 120 22.70 -10.52 -7.72
CA GLU A 120 22.88 -11.63 -8.67
C GLU A 120 24.12 -11.37 -9.54
N THR A 121 25.29 -11.68 -9.00
CA THR A 121 26.39 -12.14 -9.85
C THR A 121 25.99 -13.52 -10.37
N PRO A 122 25.93 -13.77 -11.68
CA PRO A 122 25.76 -15.12 -12.20
C PRO A 122 26.92 -15.97 -11.66
N GLY A 123 26.60 -17.02 -10.90
CA GLY A 123 27.54 -18.08 -10.55
C GLY A 123 27.67 -19.08 -11.68
#